data_AF-A0A534RXI3-F1
#
_entry.id   AF-A0A534RXI3-F1
#
_cell.length_a   1.000
_cell.length_b   1.000
_cell.length_c   1.000
_cell.angle_alpha   90.00
_cell.angle_beta   90.00
_cell.angle_gamma   90.00
#
_symmetry.space_group_name_H-M   'P 1'
#
loop_
_entity.id
_entity.type
_entity.pdbx_description
1 polymer ?
#
loop_
_entity_poly.entity_id
_entity_poly.type
_entity_poly.pdbx_seq_one_letter_code
_entity_poly.pdbx_strand_id
1 'polypeptide(L)'
;MHEHDHQHEAHAPITDAQELTYYEKRVYAIQSLLVEKGVITADEVRRAVEDMDARTPALGAKVVARAWVDPAFKACLLADAKAAVAELGIDIGSLSTLVAIENTERVHNVVVCTLCSC
;
A
#
# COMPACT_ATOMS: atom_id res chain seq x y z
N MET A 1 -42.88 20.02 42.48
CA MET A 1 -42.13 19.24 41.47
C MET A 1 -42.18 20.04 40.19
N HIS A 2 -41.07 20.66 39.80
CA HIS A 2 -41.01 21.44 38.56
C HIS A 2 -40.75 20.49 37.39
N GLU A 3 -41.72 20.37 36.50
CA GLU A 3 -41.54 19.74 35.20
C GLU A 3 -40.63 20.62 34.35
N HIS A 4 -39.49 20.07 33.96
CA HIS A 4 -38.62 20.65 32.95
C HIS A 4 -39.10 20.13 31.59
N ASP A 5 -39.74 21.00 30.82
CA ASP A 5 -40.06 20.77 29.42
C ASP A 5 -38.76 20.79 28.61
N HIS A 6 -38.27 19.62 28.23
CA HIS A 6 -37.12 19.49 27.34
C HIS A 6 -37.61 19.63 25.90
N GLN A 7 -37.51 20.85 25.35
CA GLN A 7 -37.62 21.06 23.92
C GLN A 7 -36.52 20.27 23.21
N HIS A 8 -36.89 19.13 22.64
CA HIS A 8 -36.07 18.42 21.68
C HIS A 8 -36.06 19.25 20.39
N GLU A 9 -35.09 20.15 20.25
CA GLU A 9 -34.77 20.68 18.93
C GLU A 9 -34.45 19.49 18.02
N ALA A 10 -35.16 19.40 16.89
CA ALA A 10 -34.85 18.42 15.87
C ALA A 10 -33.43 18.69 15.39
N HIS A 11 -32.48 17.84 15.79
CA HIS A 11 -31.11 17.91 15.29
C HIS A 11 -31.16 17.87 13.77
N ALA A 12 -30.41 18.77 13.12
CA ALA A 12 -30.25 18.74 11.68
C ALA A 12 -29.86 17.31 11.25
N PRO A 13 -30.46 16.77 10.18
CA PRO A 13 -30.10 15.44 9.70
C PRO A 13 -28.58 15.42 9.45
N ILE A 14 -27.92 14.34 9.88
CA ILE A 14 -26.52 14.10 9.51
C ILE A 14 -26.51 13.93 7.99
N THR A 15 -26.25 15.02 7.27
CA THR A 15 -26.00 14.95 5.85
C THR A 15 -24.55 14.55 5.69
N ASP A 16 -24.32 13.29 5.33
CA ASP A 16 -23.01 12.77 4.92
C ASP A 16 -22.60 13.32 3.52
N ALA A 17 -23.12 14.49 3.16
CA ALA A 17 -23.01 15.11 1.86
C ALA A 17 -21.91 16.17 1.90
N GLN A 18 -20.69 15.77 2.28
CA GLN A 18 -19.56 16.57 1.85
C GLN A 18 -19.51 16.47 0.32
N GLU A 19 -19.72 17.59 -0.36
CA GLU A 19 -19.71 17.60 -1.81
C GLU A 19 -18.36 17.08 -2.29
N LEU A 20 -18.38 16.03 -3.12
CA LEU A 20 -17.17 15.46 -3.68
C LEU A 20 -16.35 16.55 -4.37
N THR A 21 -15.05 16.55 -4.10
CA THR A 21 -14.10 17.42 -4.77
C THR A 21 -14.07 17.14 -6.27
N TYR A 22 -13.52 18.07 -7.03
CA TYR A 22 -13.36 17.93 -8.48
C TYR A 22 -12.65 16.61 -8.86
N TYR A 23 -11.60 16.24 -8.14
CA TYR A 23 -10.82 15.04 -8.44
C TYR A 23 -11.54 13.77 -8.02
N GLU A 24 -12.26 13.76 -6.89
CA GLU A 24 -13.08 12.61 -6.50
C GLU A 24 -14.18 12.34 -7.54
N LYS A 25 -14.91 13.39 -7.96
CA LYS A 25 -15.91 13.27 -9.05
C LYS A 25 -15.30 12.69 -10.32
N ARG A 26 -14.08 13.14 -10.69
CA ARG A 26 -13.36 12.64 -11.87
C ARG A 26 -12.96 11.18 -11.73
N VAL A 27 -12.44 10.77 -10.57
CA VAL A 27 -12.07 9.37 -10.29
C VAL A 27 -13.29 8.46 -10.37
N TYR A 28 -14.40 8.84 -9.74
CA TYR A 28 -15.66 8.08 -9.82
C TYR A 28 -16.16 7.96 -11.26
N ALA A 29 -16.16 9.05 -12.04
CA ALA A 29 -16.59 9.01 -13.44
C ALA A 29 -15.75 8.05 -14.29
N ILE A 30 -14.41 8.06 -14.13
CA ILE A 30 -13.50 7.16 -14.84
C ILE A 30 -13.74 5.71 -14.40
N GLN A 31 -13.84 5.45 -13.10
CA GLN A 31 -14.09 4.11 -12.56
C GLN A 31 -15.41 3.54 -13.08
N SER A 32 -16.50 4.30 -13.00
CA SER A 32 -17.82 3.87 -13.50
C SER A 32 -17.78 3.56 -15.00
N LEU A 33 -17.13 4.39 -15.81
CA LEU A 33 -17.00 4.15 -17.25
C LEU A 33 -16.21 2.88 -17.57
N LEU A 34 -15.13 2.60 -16.84
CA LEU A 34 -14.33 1.38 -17.04
C LEU A 34 -15.08 0.11 -16.61
N VAL A 35 -15.91 0.22 -15.57
CA VAL A 35 -16.81 -0.86 -15.14
C VAL A 35 -17.90 -1.11 -16.16
N GLU A 36 -18.56 -0.06 -16.67
CA GLU A 36 -19.58 -0.17 -17.71
C GLU A 36 -19.03 -0.82 -18.99
N LYS A 37 -17.77 -0.50 -19.34
CA LYS A 37 -17.05 -1.10 -20.48
C LYS A 37 -16.53 -2.52 -20.22
N GLY A 38 -16.65 -3.04 -18.99
CA GLY A 38 -16.16 -4.36 -18.61
C GLY A 38 -14.63 -4.50 -18.61
N VAL A 39 -13.89 -3.39 -18.52
CA VAL A 39 -12.41 -3.40 -18.46
C VAL A 39 -11.92 -3.77 -17.07
N ILE A 40 -12.66 -3.34 -16.05
CA ILE A 40 -12.44 -3.67 -14.64
C ILE A 40 -13.79 -3.91 -13.96
N THR A 41 -13.78 -4.52 -12.79
CA THR A 41 -14.93 -4.67 -11.90
C THR A 41 -14.74 -3.82 -10.64
N ALA A 42 -15.84 -3.45 -9.98
CA ALA A 42 -15.77 -2.78 -8.67
C ALA A 42 -15.01 -3.61 -7.63
N ASP A 43 -15.12 -4.93 -7.75
CA ASP A 43 -14.49 -5.91 -6.87
C ASP A 43 -12.96 -5.97 -7.04
N GLU A 44 -12.46 -5.83 -8.28
CA GLU A 44 -11.04 -5.69 -8.57
C GLU A 44 -10.45 -4.39 -8.01
N VAL A 45 -11.18 -3.27 -8.11
CA VAL A 45 -10.72 -1.99 -7.52
C VAL A 45 -10.59 -2.12 -6.01
N ARG A 46 -11.61 -2.69 -5.34
CA ARG A 46 -11.59 -2.92 -3.89
C ARG A 46 -10.40 -3.79 -3.48
N ARG A 47 -10.19 -4.93 -4.15
CA ARG A 47 -9.05 -5.82 -3.88
C ARG A 47 -7.71 -5.12 -4.08
N ALA A 48 -7.56 -4.32 -5.13
CA ALA A 48 -6.32 -3.60 -5.40
C ALA A 48 -5.98 -2.58 -4.29
N VAL A 49 -6.99 -1.95 -3.69
CA VAL A 49 -6.81 -1.06 -2.53
C VAL A 49 -6.41 -1.87 -1.29
N GLU A 50 -7.13 -2.95 -0.97
CA GLU A 50 -6.82 -3.83 0.17
C GLU A 50 -5.39 -4.41 0.06
N ASP A 51 -4.99 -4.86 -1.13
CA ASP A 51 -3.66 -5.39 -1.42
C ASP A 51 -2.57 -4.32 -1.29
N MET A 52 -2.88 -3.04 -1.55
CA MET A 52 -1.93 -1.95 -1.37
C MET A 52 -1.78 -1.60 0.11
N ASP A 53 -2.89 -1.48 0.83
CA ASP A 53 -2.90 -1.15 2.26
C ASP A 53 -2.23 -2.22 3.12
N ALA A 54 -2.27 -3.49 2.70
CA ALA A 54 -1.60 -4.59 3.38
C ALA A 54 -0.05 -4.52 3.26
N ARG A 55 0.50 -3.79 2.30
CA ARG A 55 1.95 -3.71 2.07
C ARG A 55 2.59 -2.73 3.05
N THR A 56 3.54 -3.21 3.84
CA THR A 56 4.22 -2.39 4.84
C THR A 56 5.75 -2.58 4.82
N PRO A 57 6.53 -1.58 5.28
CA PRO A 57 7.99 -1.72 5.42
C PRO A 57 8.43 -2.87 6.34
N ALA A 58 7.53 -3.41 7.17
CA ALA A 58 7.84 -4.52 8.06
C ALA A 58 8.29 -5.79 7.32
N LEU A 59 7.84 -6.00 6.07
CA LEU A 59 8.32 -7.12 5.24
C LEU A 59 9.82 -6.97 4.94
N GLY A 60 10.26 -5.79 4.52
CA GLY A 60 11.69 -5.50 4.29
C GLY A 60 12.52 -5.61 5.58
N ALA A 61 11.99 -5.15 6.71
CA ALA A 61 12.66 -5.28 8.00
C ALA A 61 12.91 -6.74 8.41
N LYS A 62 11.97 -7.65 8.13
CA LYS A 62 12.15 -9.11 8.37
C LYS A 62 13.29 -9.69 7.54
N VAL A 63 13.39 -9.29 6.27
CA VAL A 63 14.49 -9.70 5.37
C VAL A 63 15.84 -9.24 5.93
N VAL A 64 15.94 -7.96 6.31
CA VAL A 64 17.17 -7.38 6.88
C VAL A 64 17.56 -8.08 8.17
N ALA A 65 16.61 -8.30 9.09
CA ALA A 65 16.87 -8.96 10.35
C ALA A 65 17.41 -10.39 10.16
N ARG A 66 16.84 -11.16 9.22
CA ARG A 66 17.35 -12.51 8.89
C ARG A 66 18.77 -12.43 8.32
N ALA A 67 19.04 -11.51 7.40
CA ALA A 67 20.39 -11.34 6.83
C ALA A 67 21.47 -10.97 7.86
N TRP A 68 21.10 -10.32 8.98
CA TRP A 68 22.05 -10.02 10.06
C TRP A 68 22.44 -11.23 10.90
N VAL A 69 21.53 -12.19 11.08
CA VAL A 69 21.77 -13.38 11.95
C VAL A 69 22.08 -14.66 11.16
N ASP A 70 21.87 -14.64 9.84
CA ASP A 70 22.09 -15.78 8.93
C ASP A 70 22.97 -15.34 7.75
N PRO A 71 24.30 -15.56 7.84
CA PRO A 71 25.24 -15.22 6.77
C PRO A 71 25.00 -15.97 5.46
N ALA A 72 24.44 -17.19 5.49
CA ALA A 72 24.12 -17.94 4.29
C ALA A 72 22.93 -17.32 3.56
N PHE A 73 21.88 -16.96 4.30
CA PHE A 73 20.76 -16.19 3.74
C PHE A 73 21.22 -14.85 3.19
N LYS A 74 22.12 -14.13 3.89
CA LYS A 74 22.69 -12.88 3.38
C LYS A 74 23.41 -13.08 2.04
N ALA A 75 24.21 -14.14 1.90
CA ALA A 75 24.89 -14.45 0.64
C ALA A 75 23.88 -14.74 -0.48
N CYS A 76 22.81 -15.51 -0.21
CA CYS A 76 21.72 -15.73 -1.16
C CYS A 76 21.01 -14.43 -1.53
N LEU A 77 20.67 -13.59 -0.55
CA LEU A 77 19.99 -12.31 -0.75
C LEU A 77 20.78 -11.37 -1.66
N LEU A 78 22.11 -11.32 -1.51
CA LEU A 78 22.96 -10.49 -2.36
C LEU A 78 23.17 -11.07 -3.77
N ALA A 79 23.03 -12.39 -3.94
CA ALA A 79 23.15 -13.05 -5.23
C ALA A 79 21.84 -13.01 -6.04
N ASP A 80 20.70 -13.30 -5.40
CA ASP A 80 19.35 -13.23 -5.97
C ASP A 80 18.35 -12.86 -4.88
N ALA A 81 18.08 -11.55 -4.78
CA ALA A 81 17.21 -11.05 -3.72
C ALA A 81 15.76 -11.52 -3.89
N LYS A 82 15.29 -11.70 -5.13
CA LYS A 82 13.92 -12.14 -5.42
C LYS A 82 13.71 -13.58 -4.93
N ALA A 83 14.65 -14.48 -5.23
CA ALA A 83 14.60 -15.85 -4.76
C ALA A 83 14.70 -15.93 -3.23
N ALA A 84 15.61 -15.16 -2.63
CA ALA A 84 15.81 -15.17 -1.18
C ALA A 84 14.57 -14.70 -0.39
N VAL A 85 13.91 -13.61 -0.81
CA VAL A 85 12.72 -13.13 -0.09
C VAL A 85 11.50 -14.05 -0.30
N ALA A 86 11.46 -14.83 -1.38
CA ALA A 86 10.42 -15.83 -1.60
C ALA A 86 10.46 -16.95 -0.54
N GLU A 87 11.63 -17.30 0.01
CA GLU A 87 11.73 -18.24 1.16
C GLU A 87 10.98 -17.74 2.41
N LEU A 88 10.76 -16.43 2.51
CA LEU A 88 10.01 -15.78 3.59
C LEU A 88 8.52 -15.60 3.25
N GLY A 89 8.07 -16.13 2.11
CA GLY A 89 6.70 -15.97 1.62
C GLY A 89 6.41 -14.56 1.09
N ILE A 90 7.44 -13.78 0.74
CA ILE A 90 7.28 -12.44 0.18
C ILE A 90 7.28 -12.55 -1.34
N ASP A 91 6.11 -12.33 -1.95
CA ASP A 91 5.97 -12.23 -3.40
C ASP A 91 6.07 -10.76 -3.85
N ILE A 92 7.03 -10.47 -4.71
CA ILE A 92 7.24 -9.15 -5.31
C ILE A 92 6.68 -9.04 -6.74
N GLY A 93 5.97 -10.07 -7.21
CA GLY A 93 5.39 -10.17 -8.54
C GLY A 93 6.40 -10.63 -9.60
N SER A 94 5.88 -11.15 -10.72
CA SER A 94 6.68 -11.71 -11.81
C SER A 94 7.47 -10.66 -12.59
N LEU A 95 6.90 -9.46 -12.78
CA LEU A 95 7.48 -8.38 -13.58
C LEU A 95 8.58 -7.58 -12.84
N SER A 96 8.63 -7.67 -11.52
CA SER A 96 9.55 -6.89 -10.70
C SER A 96 10.91 -7.58 -10.57
N THR A 97 11.97 -6.77 -10.63
CA THR A 97 13.32 -7.16 -10.24
C THR A 97 13.62 -6.58 -8.86
N LEU A 98 14.24 -7.40 -7.99
CA LEU A 98 14.75 -6.95 -6.69
C LEU A 98 16.24 -7.21 -6.62
N VAL A 99 16.98 -6.21 -6.17
CA VAL A 99 18.43 -6.27 -5.94
C VAL A 99 18.68 -5.76 -4.53
N ALA A 100 19.38 -6.54 -3.72
CA ALA A 100 19.87 -6.10 -2.42
C ALA A 100 21.28 -5.53 -2.56
N ILE A 101 21.52 -4.36 -1.98
CA ILE A 101 22.84 -3.72 -1.97
C ILE A 101 23.24 -3.48 -0.51
N GLU A 102 24.41 -4.00 -0.15
CA GLU A 102 24.92 -3.91 1.22
C GLU A 102 25.61 -2.56 1.48
N ASN A 103 25.23 -1.93 2.59
CA ASN A 103 26.03 -0.87 3.20
C ASN A 103 27.22 -1.46 3.95
N THR A 104 28.37 -0.80 3.87
CA THR A 104 29.60 -1.16 4.60
C THR A 104 30.12 0.05 5.37
N GLU A 105 31.18 -0.10 6.16
CA GLU A 105 31.85 1.02 6.83
C GLU A 105 32.33 2.12 5.86
N ARG A 106 32.58 1.76 4.59
CA ARG A 106 33.13 2.67 3.57
C ARG A 106 32.11 3.12 2.53
N VAL A 107 30.96 2.45 2.45
CA VAL A 107 29.97 2.66 1.38
C VAL A 107 28.58 2.73 1.98
N HIS A 108 27.90 3.85 1.72
CA HIS A 108 26.50 4.04 2.05
C HIS A 108 25.70 4.18 0.74
N ASN A 109 24.68 3.34 0.58
CA ASN A 109 23.84 3.30 -0.61
C ASN A 109 22.53 4.05 -0.35
N VAL A 110 22.03 4.73 -1.38
CA VAL A 110 20.70 5.37 -1.40
C VAL A 110 20.05 5.07 -2.74
N VAL A 111 18.74 4.79 -2.72
CA VAL A 111 17.96 4.51 -3.93
C VAL A 111 17.12 5.74 -4.27
N VAL A 112 17.11 6.12 -5.55
CA VAL A 112 16.31 7.24 -6.04
C VAL A 112 15.74 6.92 -7.42
N CYS A 113 14.50 7.33 -7.62
CA CYS A 113 13.85 7.35 -8.92
C CYS A 113 13.70 8.81 -9.35
N THR A 114 14.71 9.35 -10.02
CA THR A 114 14.78 10.79 -10.32
C THR A 114 13.73 11.27 -11.33
N LEU A 115 13.07 10.35 -12.04
CA LEU A 115 12.16 10.65 -13.14
C LEU A 115 10.67 10.55 -12.76
N CYS A 116 10.32 9.82 -11.71
CA CYS A 116 8.93 9.59 -11.33
C CYS A 116 8.81 9.19 -9.85
N SER A 117 8.49 7.92 -9.57
CA SER A 117 8.14 7.41 -8.25
C SER A 117 8.14 5.88 -8.23
N CYS A 118 9.23 5.27 -8.71
CA CYS A 118 9.54 3.89 -8.36
C CYS A 118 9.35 3.72 -6.83
#